data_AF-A0A5B2WQ13-F1
#
_entry.id   AF-A0A5B2WQ13-F1
#
_cell.length_a   1.000
_cell.length_b   1.000
_cell.length_c   1.000
_cell.angle_alpha   90.00
_cell.angle_beta   90.00
_cell.angle_gamma   90.00
#
_symmetry.space_group_name_H-M   'P 1'
#
loop_
_entity.id
_entity.type
_entity.pdbx_description
1 polymer ?
#
loop_
_entity_poly.entity_id
_entity_poly.type
_entity_poly.pdbx_seq_one_letter_code
_entity_poly.pdbx_strand_id
1 'polypeptide(L)'
;MSEPGIDAPSTQSVGLCGFSRCRAHLPAPGPKGGRPVEYCPDRTWPGGKTCKQLAAAQDALAQALGEPADAPALTAAAAELAEAGARIHAPLADVLAALETIRTTTAAELTAAAARVQESEDAATRERGLREQTDQRATQADTDAETARAAADLADHQADNARTEQRAAQEQTVQARKDRDEAIAARREAECAKDKAETDRQRAVDQLAAAHEQITGLQTTLAAERAAALAQLDQVRRQDHQVQADLRARLTTEHEQRLRDRAEEFDRQTRLLRAAADQRAAELAEATRSYAGSLGQFHQQLSAARVELGAQTTAGTALRAQLDALQAGITRALAHPTDEQLRHDMAALLQTSSPKPEATREEN
;
A
#
# COMPACT_ATOMS: atom_id res chain seq x y z
N MET A 1 -32.51 -126.38 -2.05
CA MET A 1 -33.23 -127.15 -3.07
C MET A 1 -32.38 -128.37 -3.41
N SER A 2 -32.97 -129.55 -3.16
CA SER A 2 -32.75 -130.88 -3.77
C SER A 2 -31.39 -131.60 -3.74
N GLU A 3 -31.35 -132.74 -3.02
CA GLU A 3 -30.67 -134.01 -3.37
C GLU A 3 -31.71 -134.98 -4.01
N PRO A 4 -31.43 -136.27 -4.34
CA PRO A 4 -30.44 -136.93 -5.22
C PRO A 4 -31.13 -138.02 -6.13
N GLY A 5 -30.41 -139.02 -6.69
CA GLY A 5 -31.05 -140.23 -7.26
C GLY A 5 -30.09 -141.35 -7.75
N ILE A 6 -30.30 -142.59 -7.29
CA ILE A 6 -29.61 -143.87 -7.60
C ILE A 6 -30.67 -144.85 -8.16
N ASP A 7 -30.33 -145.81 -9.04
CA ASP A 7 -31.02 -147.11 -9.12
C ASP A 7 -30.24 -148.21 -9.89
N ALA A 8 -30.47 -149.49 -9.51
CA ALA A 8 -29.93 -150.76 -10.10
C ALA A 8 -30.94 -151.94 -9.96
N PRO A 9 -30.86 -153.06 -10.74
CA PRO A 9 -31.42 -154.37 -10.33
C PRO A 9 -30.64 -155.67 -10.75
N SER A 10 -31.13 -156.86 -10.30
CA SER A 10 -30.43 -158.11 -9.87
C SER A 10 -30.77 -159.48 -10.56
N THR A 11 -29.91 -160.54 -10.40
CA THR A 11 -30.05 -161.96 -10.89
C THR A 11 -29.97 -163.07 -9.80
N GLN A 12 -30.59 -164.25 -10.07
CA GLN A 12 -30.91 -165.41 -9.17
C GLN A 12 -29.80 -166.49 -9.00
N SER A 13 -29.86 -167.26 -7.90
CA SER A 13 -28.74 -168.01 -7.28
C SER A 13 -29.15 -169.24 -6.45
N VAL A 14 -28.29 -170.27 -6.34
CA VAL A 14 -28.67 -171.65 -5.92
C VAL A 14 -27.91 -172.19 -4.68
N GLY A 15 -27.37 -171.32 -3.83
CA GLY A 15 -26.78 -171.68 -2.52
C GLY A 15 -26.27 -170.44 -1.79
N LEU A 16 -25.99 -170.48 -0.49
CA LEU A 16 -25.44 -169.32 0.25
C LEU A 16 -24.00 -169.61 0.67
N CYS A 17 -23.17 -168.56 0.68
CA CYS A 17 -21.80 -168.60 1.16
C CYS A 17 -21.72 -169.12 2.61
N GLY A 18 -20.82 -170.07 2.85
CA GLY A 18 -20.62 -170.69 4.17
C GLY A 18 -20.15 -169.72 5.27
N PHE A 19 -19.66 -168.53 4.93
CA PHE A 19 -19.35 -167.51 5.93
C PHE A 19 -20.62 -166.85 6.47
N SER A 20 -20.92 -167.05 7.75
CA SER A 20 -22.18 -166.67 8.44
C SER A 20 -22.61 -165.22 8.23
N ARG A 21 -21.65 -164.30 8.09
CA ARG A 21 -21.91 -162.86 7.91
C ARG A 21 -22.00 -162.43 6.46
N CYS A 22 -21.51 -163.23 5.52
CA CYS A 22 -21.67 -162.97 4.10
C CYS A 22 -23.03 -163.47 3.61
N ARG A 23 -23.29 -164.77 3.81
CA ARG A 23 -24.45 -165.52 3.28
C ARG A 23 -24.86 -165.09 1.88
N ALA A 24 -23.92 -164.64 1.06
CA ALA A 24 -24.24 -164.18 -0.27
C ALA A 24 -24.49 -165.40 -1.15
N HIS A 25 -25.45 -165.20 -2.03
CA HIS A 25 -25.90 -166.16 -2.99
C HIS A 25 -24.78 -166.60 -3.95
N LEU A 26 -24.53 -167.91 -4.01
CA LEU A 26 -23.47 -168.51 -4.80
C LEU A 26 -23.98 -168.86 -6.20
N PRO A 27 -23.12 -168.70 -7.23
CA PRO A 27 -23.47 -169.03 -8.60
C PRO A 27 -23.70 -170.54 -8.74
N ALA A 28 -24.70 -170.92 -9.54
CA ALA A 28 -25.04 -172.32 -9.76
C ALA A 28 -23.86 -173.08 -10.41
N PRO A 29 -23.62 -174.35 -10.01
CA PRO A 29 -22.53 -175.15 -10.59
C PRO A 29 -22.76 -175.33 -12.10
N GLY A 30 -21.71 -175.07 -12.89
CA GLY A 30 -21.76 -175.12 -14.35
C GLY A 30 -22.02 -176.53 -14.91
N PRO A 31 -22.46 -176.65 -16.18
CA PRO A 31 -23.07 -177.85 -16.75
C PRO A 31 -22.17 -179.10 -16.82
N LYS A 32 -20.87 -178.98 -16.53
CA LYS A 32 -19.91 -180.11 -16.51
C LYS A 32 -19.76 -180.79 -15.14
N GLY A 33 -20.72 -180.63 -14.22
CA GLY A 33 -20.80 -181.44 -13.00
C GLY A 33 -19.66 -181.21 -12.01
N GLY A 34 -19.16 -179.98 -11.87
CA GLY A 34 -18.14 -179.63 -10.88
C GLY A 34 -18.71 -179.55 -9.45
N ARG A 35 -17.86 -179.83 -8.44
CA ARG A 35 -18.20 -179.77 -7.01
C ARG A 35 -18.70 -178.34 -6.66
N PRO A 36 -19.84 -178.20 -5.96
CA PRO A 36 -20.38 -176.88 -5.58
C PRO A 36 -19.33 -176.05 -4.81
N VAL A 37 -19.15 -174.79 -5.20
CA VAL A 37 -18.32 -173.85 -4.43
C VAL A 37 -19.02 -173.53 -3.12
N GLU A 38 -18.31 -173.60 -2.00
CA GLU A 38 -18.88 -173.39 -0.66
C GLU A 38 -18.78 -171.92 -0.19
N TYR A 39 -17.94 -171.10 -0.82
CA TYR A 39 -17.70 -169.70 -0.45
C TYR A 39 -17.64 -168.78 -1.68
N CYS A 40 -17.95 -167.49 -1.51
CA CYS A 40 -17.89 -166.50 -2.60
C CYS A 40 -16.45 -166.33 -3.11
N PRO A 41 -16.17 -166.54 -4.40
CA PRO A 41 -14.83 -166.38 -4.96
C PRO A 41 -14.39 -164.91 -4.99
N ASP A 42 -15.30 -164.00 -5.30
CA ASP A 42 -14.93 -162.62 -5.67
C ASP A 42 -15.13 -161.58 -4.55
N ARG A 43 -15.65 -161.98 -3.38
CA ARG A 43 -15.95 -161.03 -2.29
C ARG A 43 -14.80 -160.92 -1.29
N THR A 44 -14.21 -159.73 -1.24
CA THR A 44 -13.17 -159.32 -0.28
C THR A 44 -13.73 -158.38 0.78
N TRP A 45 -13.19 -158.48 1.99
CA TRP A 45 -13.56 -157.68 3.16
C TRP A 45 -12.45 -156.68 3.51
N PRO A 46 -12.74 -155.62 4.31
CA PRO A 46 -11.72 -154.66 4.74
C PRO A 46 -10.46 -155.36 5.27
N GLY A 47 -9.30 -154.99 4.73
CA GLY A 47 -8.03 -155.70 4.96
C GLY A 47 -7.72 -156.82 3.96
N GLY A 48 -8.47 -156.94 2.85
CA GLY A 48 -8.18 -157.84 1.73
C GLY A 48 -8.54 -159.31 1.97
N LYS A 49 -9.21 -159.65 3.06
CA LYS A 49 -9.53 -161.04 3.42
C LYS A 49 -10.71 -161.59 2.63
N THR A 50 -10.63 -162.83 2.17
CA THR A 50 -11.73 -163.50 1.45
C THR A 50 -12.70 -164.17 2.40
N CYS A 51 -13.93 -164.45 1.93
CA CYS A 51 -14.97 -165.10 2.75
C CYS A 51 -14.50 -166.44 3.36
N LYS A 52 -13.68 -167.20 2.63
CA LYS A 52 -13.10 -168.46 3.15
C LYS A 52 -12.13 -168.22 4.31
N GLN A 53 -11.28 -167.19 4.21
CA GLN A 53 -10.32 -166.87 5.27
C GLN A 53 -11.01 -166.34 6.53
N LEU A 54 -12.06 -165.54 6.37
CA LEU A 54 -12.84 -165.06 7.52
C LEU A 54 -13.71 -166.14 8.14
N ALA A 55 -14.25 -167.08 7.35
CA ALA A 55 -14.91 -168.26 7.89
C ALA A 55 -13.94 -169.12 8.70
N ALA A 56 -12.74 -169.39 8.17
CA ALA A 56 -11.71 -170.10 8.93
C ALA A 56 -11.27 -169.36 10.19
N ALA A 57 -11.22 -168.02 10.16
CA ALA A 57 -10.96 -167.22 11.36
C ALA A 57 -12.13 -167.25 12.35
N GLN A 58 -13.38 -167.31 11.87
CA GLN A 58 -14.56 -167.51 12.69
C GLN A 58 -14.56 -168.90 13.34
N ASP A 59 -14.21 -169.95 12.60
CA ASP A 59 -14.11 -171.31 13.11
C ASP A 59 -12.95 -171.44 14.11
N ALA A 60 -11.81 -170.80 13.84
CA ALA A 60 -10.70 -170.72 14.78
C ALA A 60 -11.07 -169.93 16.04
N LEU A 61 -11.86 -168.86 15.92
CA LEU A 61 -12.38 -168.12 17.08
C LEU A 61 -13.40 -168.97 17.85
N ALA A 62 -14.26 -169.73 17.17
CA ALA A 62 -15.23 -170.64 17.79
C ALA A 62 -14.53 -171.81 18.51
N GLN A 63 -13.45 -172.35 17.94
CA GLN A 63 -12.60 -173.34 18.61
C GLN A 63 -11.82 -172.76 19.79
N ALA A 64 -11.32 -171.52 19.67
CA ALA A 64 -10.62 -170.84 20.76
C ALA A 64 -11.56 -170.43 21.92
N LEU A 65 -12.84 -170.21 21.61
CA LEU A 65 -13.85 -169.84 22.59
C LEU A 65 -14.59 -171.04 23.20
N GLY A 66 -14.49 -172.24 22.61
CA GLY A 66 -15.12 -173.47 23.10
C GLY A 66 -16.65 -173.40 23.08
N GLU A 67 -17.32 -174.28 22.33
CA GLU A 67 -18.79 -174.30 22.28
C GLU A 67 -19.42 -174.75 23.62
N PRO A 68 -20.66 -174.32 23.88
CA PRO A 68 -21.04 -173.29 24.83
C PRO A 68 -21.25 -173.86 26.25
N ALA A 69 -20.81 -173.15 27.26
CA ALA A 69 -21.21 -173.41 28.65
C ALA A 69 -21.85 -172.14 29.21
N ASP A 70 -23.08 -172.28 29.70
CA ASP A 70 -23.88 -171.25 30.36
C ASP A 70 -23.02 -170.41 31.33
N ALA A 71 -22.67 -169.19 30.92
CA ALA A 71 -21.79 -168.30 31.68
C ALA A 71 -22.55 -167.01 32.06
N PRO A 72 -23.32 -167.02 33.17
CA PRO A 72 -23.94 -165.81 33.73
C PRO A 72 -22.90 -164.77 34.20
N ALA A 73 -21.61 -165.13 34.31
CA ALA A 73 -20.54 -164.23 34.76
C ALA A 73 -20.14 -163.15 33.75
N LEU A 74 -20.23 -163.44 32.43
CA LEU A 74 -19.84 -162.46 31.40
C LEU A 74 -20.96 -161.45 31.12
N THR A 75 -22.21 -161.88 31.22
CA THR A 75 -23.39 -160.99 31.20
C THR A 75 -23.46 -160.14 32.47
N ALA A 76 -23.08 -160.69 33.64
CA ALA A 76 -22.95 -159.91 34.86
C ALA A 76 -21.84 -158.85 34.78
N ALA A 77 -20.65 -159.18 34.27
CA ALA A 77 -19.56 -158.20 34.11
C ALA A 77 -19.87 -157.10 33.09
N ALA A 78 -20.59 -157.42 32.00
CA ALA A 78 -21.06 -156.42 31.04
C ALA A 78 -22.21 -155.57 31.60
N ALA A 79 -23.10 -156.16 32.42
CA ALA A 79 -24.14 -155.43 33.14
C ALA A 79 -23.53 -154.52 34.22
N GLU A 80 -22.52 -154.98 34.97
CA GLU A 80 -21.79 -154.17 35.96
C GLU A 80 -21.04 -153.01 35.33
N LEU A 81 -20.44 -153.20 34.14
CA LEU A 81 -19.79 -152.11 33.39
C LEU A 81 -20.81 -151.13 32.82
N ALA A 82 -21.96 -151.61 32.32
CA ALA A 82 -23.06 -150.75 31.88
C ALA A 82 -23.68 -149.98 33.06
N GLU A 83 -23.77 -150.59 34.24
CA GLU A 83 -24.28 -149.98 35.46
C GLU A 83 -23.25 -149.01 36.09
N ALA A 84 -21.95 -149.31 36.01
CA ALA A 84 -20.87 -148.37 36.36
C ALA A 84 -20.83 -147.19 35.38
N GLY A 85 -21.02 -147.44 34.07
CA GLY A 85 -21.16 -146.43 33.04
C GLY A 85 -22.38 -145.55 33.27
N ALA A 86 -23.53 -146.13 33.62
CA ALA A 86 -24.75 -145.40 33.98
C ALA A 86 -24.57 -144.58 35.26
N ARG A 87 -23.87 -145.13 36.28
CA ARG A 87 -23.51 -144.43 37.52
C ARG A 87 -22.58 -143.25 37.31
N ILE A 88 -21.76 -143.25 36.25
CA ILE A 88 -20.86 -142.14 35.90
C ILE A 88 -21.53 -141.16 34.92
N HIS A 89 -22.37 -141.66 34.01
CA HIS A 89 -23.03 -140.87 32.98
C HIS A 89 -23.98 -139.82 33.56
N ALA A 90 -24.80 -140.17 34.56
CA ALA A 90 -25.70 -139.23 35.21
C ALA A 90 -24.94 -138.06 35.90
N PRO A 91 -23.93 -138.29 36.76
CA PRO A 91 -23.11 -137.21 37.31
C PRO A 91 -22.38 -136.39 36.24
N LEU A 92 -21.90 -137.02 35.16
CA LEU A 92 -21.24 -136.28 34.08
C LEU A 92 -22.23 -135.38 33.32
N ALA A 93 -23.45 -135.86 33.08
CA ALA A 93 -24.52 -135.09 32.45
C ALA A 93 -24.91 -133.89 33.32
N ASP A 94 -25.01 -134.08 34.65
CA ASP A 94 -25.27 -132.99 35.60
C ASP A 94 -24.13 -131.97 35.64
N VAL A 95 -22.87 -132.41 35.58
CA VAL A 95 -21.70 -131.51 35.49
C VAL A 95 -21.70 -130.75 34.16
N LEU A 96 -22.01 -131.39 33.05
CA LEU A 96 -22.11 -130.72 31.75
C LEU A 96 -23.26 -129.71 31.72
N ALA A 97 -24.41 -130.03 32.31
CA ALA A 97 -25.53 -129.10 32.45
C ALA A 97 -25.19 -127.91 33.37
N ALA A 98 -24.47 -128.16 34.47
CA ALA A 98 -23.97 -127.12 35.35
C ALA A 98 -22.94 -126.22 34.64
N LEU A 99 -22.02 -126.80 33.86
CA LEU A 99 -21.05 -126.05 33.05
C LEU A 99 -21.72 -125.21 31.96
N GLU A 100 -22.77 -125.73 31.31
CA GLU A 100 -23.55 -124.97 30.33
C GLU A 100 -24.36 -123.85 31.01
N THR A 101 -24.89 -124.09 32.21
CA THR A 101 -25.55 -123.05 33.02
C THR A 101 -24.56 -121.97 33.43
N ILE A 102 -23.36 -122.35 33.86
CA ILE A 102 -22.28 -121.40 34.19
C ILE A 102 -21.87 -120.63 32.93
N ARG A 103 -21.69 -121.31 31.79
CA ARG A 103 -21.34 -120.68 30.51
C ARG A 103 -22.39 -119.67 30.05
N THR A 104 -23.66 -120.03 30.11
CA THR A 104 -24.77 -119.15 29.72
C THR A 104 -24.92 -117.97 30.67
N THR A 105 -24.81 -118.21 31.98
CA THR A 105 -24.87 -117.15 33.00
C THR A 105 -23.67 -116.21 32.88
N THR A 106 -22.45 -116.73 32.72
CA THR A 106 -21.25 -115.91 32.53
C THR A 106 -21.28 -115.14 31.21
N ALA A 107 -21.78 -115.74 30.12
CA ALA A 107 -21.98 -115.03 28.86
C ALA A 107 -23.01 -113.89 28.99
N ALA A 108 -24.10 -114.12 29.70
CA ALA A 108 -25.12 -113.11 29.98
C ALA A 108 -24.57 -111.98 30.87
N GLU A 109 -23.85 -112.31 31.95
CA GLU A 109 -23.19 -111.33 32.82
C GLU A 109 -22.10 -110.53 32.11
N LEU A 110 -21.30 -111.17 31.25
CA LEU A 110 -20.30 -110.48 30.43
C LEU A 110 -20.96 -109.53 29.42
N THR A 111 -22.08 -109.94 28.82
CA THR A 111 -22.84 -109.09 27.90
C THR A 111 -23.50 -107.92 28.64
N ALA A 112 -24.07 -108.16 29.83
CA ALA A 112 -24.62 -107.11 30.68
C ALA A 112 -23.55 -106.15 31.19
N ALA A 113 -22.37 -106.67 31.58
CA ALA A 113 -21.23 -105.85 31.98
C ALA A 113 -20.70 -105.02 30.81
N ALA A 114 -20.56 -105.60 29.62
CA ALA A 114 -20.16 -104.88 28.42
C ALA A 114 -21.17 -103.77 28.05
N ALA A 115 -22.47 -104.05 28.16
CA ALA A 115 -23.52 -103.06 27.94
C ALA A 115 -23.45 -101.90 28.96
N ARG A 116 -23.21 -102.18 30.24
CA ARG A 116 -23.02 -101.15 31.28
C ARG A 116 -21.78 -100.30 31.03
N VAL A 117 -20.66 -100.92 30.60
CA VAL A 117 -19.45 -100.20 30.23
C VAL A 117 -19.72 -99.28 29.04
N GLN A 118 -20.34 -99.81 27.97
CA GLN A 118 -20.70 -99.02 26.79
C GLN A 118 -21.62 -97.85 27.15
N GLU A 119 -22.66 -98.07 27.96
CA GLU A 119 -23.57 -97.00 28.41
C GLU A 119 -22.83 -95.93 29.23
N SER A 120 -21.90 -96.34 30.09
CA SER A 120 -21.07 -95.42 30.88
C SER A 120 -20.08 -94.63 30.02
N GLU A 121 -19.49 -95.26 29.00
CA GLU A 121 -18.58 -94.61 28.05
C GLU A 121 -19.33 -93.62 27.16
N ASP A 122 -20.53 -93.99 26.69
CA ASP A 122 -21.41 -93.11 25.93
C ASP A 122 -21.86 -91.92 26.78
N ALA A 123 -22.21 -92.15 28.06
CA ALA A 123 -22.57 -91.08 28.99
C ALA A 123 -21.39 -90.14 29.27
N ALA A 124 -20.20 -90.67 29.53
CA ALA A 124 -18.99 -89.88 29.75
C ALA A 124 -18.56 -89.11 28.49
N THR A 125 -18.79 -89.66 27.30
CA THR A 125 -18.53 -88.97 26.03
C THR A 125 -19.52 -87.85 25.79
N ARG A 126 -20.82 -88.06 26.08
CA ARG A 126 -21.83 -87.00 26.04
C ARG A 126 -21.53 -85.87 27.04
N GLU A 127 -21.14 -86.20 28.26
CA GLU A 127 -20.80 -85.20 29.28
C GLU A 127 -19.56 -84.39 28.89
N ARG A 128 -18.51 -85.05 28.38
CA ARG A 128 -17.34 -84.36 27.82
C ARG A 128 -17.73 -83.41 26.68
N GLY A 129 -18.55 -83.87 25.73
CA GLY A 129 -19.03 -83.03 24.63
C GLY A 129 -19.86 -81.83 25.09
N LEU A 130 -20.68 -81.99 26.14
CA LEU A 130 -21.43 -80.88 26.74
C LEU A 130 -20.50 -79.87 27.43
N ARG A 131 -19.50 -80.34 28.19
CA ARG A 131 -18.51 -79.47 28.85
C ARG A 131 -17.69 -78.70 27.84
N GLU A 132 -17.18 -79.37 26.80
CA GLU A 132 -16.45 -78.72 25.71
C GLU A 132 -17.33 -77.67 25.01
N GLN A 133 -18.60 -77.96 24.77
CA GLN A 133 -19.52 -76.99 24.17
C GLN A 133 -19.80 -75.79 25.09
N THR A 134 -19.94 -75.99 26.41
CA THR A 134 -20.10 -74.89 27.36
C THR A 134 -18.85 -74.04 27.47
N ASP A 135 -17.67 -74.66 27.48
CA ASP A 135 -16.38 -73.95 27.54
C ASP A 135 -16.14 -73.13 26.28
N GLN A 136 -16.48 -73.68 25.11
CA GLN A 136 -16.45 -72.95 23.83
C GLN A 136 -17.42 -71.76 23.84
N ARG A 137 -18.65 -71.94 24.34
CA ARG A 137 -19.63 -70.84 24.45
C ARG A 137 -19.19 -69.76 25.43
N ALA A 138 -18.60 -70.13 26.56
CA ALA A 138 -18.06 -69.18 27.53
C ALA A 138 -16.90 -68.38 26.93
N THR A 139 -15.94 -69.06 26.28
CA THR A 139 -14.82 -68.42 25.59
C THR A 139 -15.29 -67.46 24.48
N GLN A 140 -16.30 -67.87 23.71
CA GLN A 140 -16.89 -67.01 22.68
C GLN A 140 -17.57 -65.78 23.30
N ALA A 141 -18.35 -65.96 24.37
CA ALA A 141 -19.01 -64.86 25.06
C ALA A 141 -18.01 -63.87 25.67
N ASP A 142 -16.89 -64.35 26.23
CA ASP A 142 -15.82 -63.51 26.74
C ASP A 142 -15.14 -62.72 25.61
N THR A 143 -14.86 -63.38 24.48
CA THR A 143 -14.29 -62.73 23.28
C THR A 143 -15.23 -61.66 22.72
N ASP A 144 -16.53 -61.95 22.65
CA ASP A 144 -17.54 -61.01 22.17
C ASP A 144 -17.68 -59.82 23.13
N ALA A 145 -17.61 -60.06 24.45
CA ALA A 145 -17.66 -59.01 25.46
C ALA A 145 -16.42 -58.11 25.43
N GLU A 146 -15.22 -58.66 25.25
CA GLU A 146 -13.98 -57.90 25.06
C GLU A 146 -14.04 -57.05 23.79
N THR A 147 -14.52 -57.64 22.69
CA THR A 147 -14.69 -56.93 21.41
C THR A 147 -15.69 -55.79 21.54
N ALA A 148 -16.81 -56.00 22.24
CA ALA A 148 -17.81 -54.98 22.48
C ALA A 148 -17.28 -53.83 23.36
N ARG A 149 -16.49 -54.14 24.39
CA ARG A 149 -15.82 -53.12 25.23
C ARG A 149 -14.82 -52.30 24.43
N ALA A 150 -13.96 -52.96 23.65
CA ALA A 150 -13.00 -52.27 22.79
C ALA A 150 -13.68 -51.37 21.75
N ALA A 151 -14.81 -51.81 21.18
CA ALA A 151 -15.60 -51.00 20.26
C ALA A 151 -16.25 -49.79 20.95
N ALA A 152 -16.73 -49.93 22.19
CA ALA A 152 -17.27 -48.83 22.97
C ALA A 152 -16.19 -47.79 23.32
N ASP A 153 -15.03 -48.24 23.81
CA ASP A 153 -13.90 -47.36 24.13
C ASP A 153 -13.42 -46.58 22.89
N LEU A 154 -13.35 -47.25 21.73
CA LEU A 154 -13.01 -46.59 20.46
C LEU A 154 -14.06 -45.54 20.07
N ALA A 155 -15.34 -45.85 20.22
CA ALA A 155 -16.43 -44.92 19.92
C ALA A 155 -16.40 -43.69 20.85
N ASP A 156 -16.13 -43.87 22.13
CA ASP A 156 -15.98 -42.79 23.11
C ASP A 156 -14.78 -41.90 22.76
N HIS A 157 -13.62 -42.49 22.45
CA HIS A 157 -12.46 -41.74 21.98
C HIS A 157 -12.73 -40.95 20.69
N GLN A 158 -13.44 -41.54 19.73
CA GLN A 158 -13.84 -40.84 18.50
C GLN A 158 -14.80 -39.68 18.79
N ALA A 159 -15.76 -39.87 19.69
CA ALA A 159 -16.70 -38.84 20.09
C ALA A 159 -16.01 -37.67 20.79
N ASP A 160 -15.06 -37.94 21.67
CA ASP A 160 -14.31 -36.90 22.39
C ASP A 160 -13.35 -36.13 21.47
N ASN A 161 -12.71 -36.80 20.51
CA ASN A 161 -11.94 -36.15 19.46
C ASN A 161 -12.83 -35.24 18.61
N ALA A 162 -13.99 -35.73 18.16
CA ALA A 162 -14.93 -34.94 17.37
C ALA A 162 -15.45 -33.71 18.14
N ARG A 163 -15.74 -33.84 19.44
CA ARG A 163 -16.12 -32.70 20.30
C ARG A 163 -15.00 -31.68 20.46
N THR A 164 -13.76 -32.14 20.52
CA THR A 164 -12.59 -31.27 20.66
C THR A 164 -12.31 -30.52 19.36
N GLU A 165 -12.37 -31.21 18.22
CA GLU A 165 -12.28 -30.60 16.89
C GLU A 165 -13.41 -29.60 16.65
N GLN A 166 -14.64 -29.93 17.03
CA GLN A 166 -15.78 -29.02 16.91
C GLN A 166 -15.58 -27.74 17.74
N ARG A 167 -15.10 -27.86 18.98
CA ARG A 167 -14.80 -26.70 19.83
C ARG A 167 -13.69 -25.83 19.22
N ALA A 168 -12.60 -26.45 18.75
CA ALA A 168 -11.52 -25.73 18.09
C ALA A 168 -11.99 -25.00 16.82
N ALA A 169 -12.84 -25.63 16.00
CA ALA A 169 -13.41 -25.00 14.81
C ALA A 169 -14.36 -23.82 15.15
N GLN A 170 -15.12 -23.94 16.23
CA GLN A 170 -15.97 -22.84 16.72
C GLN A 170 -15.13 -21.66 17.23
N GLU A 171 -14.08 -21.92 18.00
CA GLU A 171 -13.14 -20.89 18.48
C GLU A 171 -12.45 -20.18 17.32
N GLN A 172 -11.96 -20.92 16.31
CA GLN A 172 -11.38 -20.34 15.10
C GLN A 172 -12.39 -19.48 14.33
N THR A 173 -13.65 -19.90 14.25
CA THR A 173 -14.71 -19.11 13.59
C THR A 173 -14.99 -17.82 14.35
N VAL A 174 -15.03 -17.86 15.69
CA VAL A 174 -15.21 -16.66 16.52
C VAL A 174 -14.01 -15.73 16.37
N GLN A 175 -12.79 -16.26 16.35
CA GLN A 175 -11.58 -15.46 16.18
C GLN A 175 -11.54 -14.81 14.79
N ALA A 176 -11.81 -15.57 13.72
CA ALA A 176 -11.86 -15.03 12.36
C ALA A 176 -12.92 -13.93 12.19
N ARG A 177 -14.05 -14.02 12.91
CA ARG A 177 -15.05 -12.94 12.94
C ARG A 177 -14.52 -11.69 13.64
N LYS A 178 -13.86 -11.83 14.80
CA LYS A 178 -13.22 -10.71 15.50
C LYS A 178 -12.17 -10.04 14.63
N ASP A 179 -11.25 -10.82 14.05
CA ASP A 179 -10.19 -10.30 13.18
C ASP A 179 -10.77 -9.54 11.97
N ARG A 180 -11.84 -10.09 11.36
CA ARG A 180 -12.55 -9.43 10.26
C ARG A 180 -13.19 -8.11 10.71
N ASP A 181 -13.87 -8.11 11.85
CA ASP A 181 -14.57 -6.92 12.34
C ASP A 181 -13.57 -5.82 12.76
N GLU A 182 -12.43 -6.20 13.35
CA GLU A 182 -11.29 -5.32 13.63
C GLU A 182 -10.68 -4.74 12.34
N ALA A 183 -10.47 -5.57 11.32
CA ALA A 183 -9.97 -5.09 10.02
C ALA A 183 -10.93 -4.11 9.35
N ILE A 184 -12.25 -4.34 9.45
CA ILE A 184 -13.27 -3.40 8.94
C ILE A 184 -13.24 -2.09 9.73
N ALA A 185 -13.11 -2.14 11.06
CA ALA A 185 -13.01 -0.95 11.90
C ALA A 185 -11.77 -0.12 11.57
N ALA A 186 -10.60 -0.76 11.47
CA ALA A 186 -9.34 -0.11 11.10
C ALA A 186 -9.41 0.53 9.70
N ARG A 187 -10.05 -0.14 8.74
CA ARG A 187 -10.27 0.42 7.40
C ARG A 187 -11.15 1.67 7.43
N ARG A 188 -12.25 1.66 8.19
CA ARG A 188 -13.15 2.83 8.33
C ARG A 188 -12.45 4.00 9.00
N GLU A 189 -11.62 3.74 10.01
CA GLU A 189 -10.81 4.77 10.65
C GLU A 189 -9.81 5.39 9.66
N ALA A 190 -9.13 4.56 8.86
CA ALA A 190 -8.22 5.03 7.81
C ALA A 190 -8.94 5.84 6.72
N GLU A 191 -10.14 5.44 6.29
CA GLU A 191 -10.97 6.19 5.35
C GLU A 191 -11.39 7.55 5.95
N CYS A 192 -11.85 7.59 7.20
CA CYS A 192 -12.19 8.84 7.88
C CYS A 192 -10.98 9.78 8.05
N ALA A 193 -9.82 9.24 8.39
CA ALA A 193 -8.57 10.00 8.49
C ALA A 193 -8.15 10.58 7.12
N LYS A 194 -8.32 9.80 6.04
CA LYS A 194 -8.07 10.25 4.68
C LYS A 194 -9.02 11.40 4.28
N ASP A 195 -10.32 11.25 4.50
CA ASP A 195 -11.32 12.29 4.16
C ASP A 195 -11.06 13.59 4.93
N LYS A 196 -10.66 13.47 6.20
CA LYS A 196 -10.25 14.63 7.01
C LYS A 196 -9.00 15.30 6.43
N ALA A 197 -7.98 14.51 6.06
CA ALA A 197 -6.77 15.05 5.45
C ALA A 197 -7.03 15.74 4.10
N GLU A 198 -7.93 15.19 3.27
CA GLU A 198 -8.35 15.81 2.01
C GLU A 198 -9.10 17.13 2.26
N THR A 199 -10.00 17.15 3.24
CA THR A 199 -10.74 18.36 3.64
C THR A 199 -9.79 19.44 4.17
N ASP A 200 -8.84 19.07 5.03
CA ASP A 200 -7.84 20.01 5.58
C ASP A 200 -6.91 20.54 4.49
N ARG A 201 -6.50 19.68 3.52
CA ARG A 201 -5.75 20.10 2.34
C ARG A 201 -6.54 21.09 1.49
N GLN A 202 -7.82 20.83 1.22
CA GLN A 202 -8.66 21.74 0.44
C GLN A 202 -8.79 23.10 1.14
N ARG A 203 -9.05 23.09 2.46
CA ARG A 203 -9.12 24.32 3.26
C ARG A 203 -7.81 25.11 3.21
N ALA A 204 -6.66 24.45 3.25
CA ALA A 204 -5.36 25.11 3.13
C ALA A 204 -5.15 25.75 1.75
N VAL A 205 -5.58 25.07 0.67
CA VAL A 205 -5.54 25.61 -0.70
C VAL A 205 -6.45 26.84 -0.83
N ASP A 206 -7.68 26.77 -0.29
CA ASP A 206 -8.61 27.89 -0.32
C ASP A 206 -8.08 29.10 0.47
N GLN A 207 -7.43 28.87 1.62
CA GLN A 207 -6.76 29.92 2.40
C GLN A 207 -5.61 30.58 1.63
N LEU A 208 -4.80 29.78 0.92
CA LEU A 208 -3.73 30.32 0.08
C LEU A 208 -4.28 31.13 -1.09
N ALA A 209 -5.35 30.68 -1.74
CA ALA A 209 -6.02 31.40 -2.80
C ALA A 209 -6.56 32.76 -2.30
N ALA A 210 -7.26 32.77 -1.16
CA ALA A 210 -7.77 34.00 -0.54
C ALA A 210 -6.64 34.97 -0.14
N ALA A 211 -5.53 34.46 0.39
CA ALA A 211 -4.36 35.28 0.69
C ALA A 211 -3.72 35.88 -0.57
N HIS A 212 -3.64 35.12 -1.66
CA HIS A 212 -3.16 35.62 -2.95
C HIS A 212 -4.08 36.72 -3.51
N GLU A 213 -5.39 36.55 -3.46
CA GLU A 213 -6.35 37.59 -3.87
C GLU A 213 -6.19 38.87 -3.04
N GLN A 214 -6.00 38.75 -1.73
CA GLN A 214 -5.73 39.89 -0.85
C GLN A 214 -4.43 40.62 -1.23
N ILE A 215 -3.34 39.87 -1.46
CA ILE A 215 -2.06 40.45 -1.89
C ILE A 215 -2.22 41.18 -3.22
N THR A 216 -2.91 40.57 -4.20
CA THR A 216 -3.18 41.21 -5.49
C THR A 216 -4.03 42.47 -5.31
N GLY A 217 -5.06 42.44 -4.46
CA GLY A 217 -5.88 43.61 -4.13
C GLY A 217 -5.11 44.75 -3.45
N LEU A 218 -4.16 44.42 -2.57
CA LEU A 218 -3.28 45.41 -1.96
C LEU A 218 -2.27 45.98 -2.96
N GLN A 219 -1.75 45.15 -3.87
CA GLN A 219 -0.84 45.60 -4.93
C GLN A 219 -1.53 46.55 -5.91
N THR A 220 -2.77 46.27 -6.32
CA THR A 220 -3.55 47.15 -7.19
C THR A 220 -3.88 48.47 -6.49
N THR A 221 -4.27 48.42 -5.21
CA THR A 221 -4.52 49.62 -4.39
C THR A 221 -3.26 50.47 -4.26
N LEU A 222 -2.12 49.87 -3.91
CA LEU A 222 -0.85 50.57 -3.79
C LEU A 222 -0.40 51.17 -5.13
N ALA A 223 -0.61 50.48 -6.25
CA ALA A 223 -0.33 51.01 -7.58
C ALA A 223 -1.21 52.21 -7.92
N ALA A 224 -2.50 52.16 -7.58
CA ALA A 224 -3.43 53.28 -7.76
C ALA A 224 -3.06 54.49 -6.90
N GLU A 225 -2.71 54.28 -5.63
CA GLU A 225 -2.23 55.33 -4.73
C GLU A 225 -0.95 55.99 -5.24
N ARG A 226 0.02 55.19 -5.71
CA ARG A 226 1.26 55.71 -6.32
C ARG A 226 0.97 56.53 -7.57
N ALA A 227 0.07 56.07 -8.44
CA ALA A 227 -0.33 56.82 -9.63
C ALA A 227 -1.01 58.16 -9.26
N ALA A 228 -1.90 58.15 -8.27
CA ALA A 228 -2.56 59.35 -7.76
C ALA A 228 -1.56 60.35 -7.14
N ALA A 229 -0.62 59.86 -6.33
CA ALA A 229 0.42 60.69 -5.72
C ALA A 229 1.36 61.32 -6.77
N LEU A 230 1.74 60.57 -7.81
CA LEU A 230 2.52 61.11 -8.92
C LEU A 230 1.75 62.17 -9.71
N ALA A 231 0.46 61.95 -9.98
CA ALA A 231 -0.38 62.95 -10.63
C ALA A 231 -0.51 64.24 -9.81
N GLN A 232 -0.65 64.12 -8.48
CA GLN A 232 -0.65 65.27 -7.57
C GLN A 232 0.69 66.02 -7.57
N LEU A 233 1.82 65.31 -7.55
CA LEU A 233 3.15 65.92 -7.61
C LEU A 233 3.35 66.70 -8.92
N ASP A 234 2.93 66.12 -10.05
CA ASP A 234 3.01 66.79 -11.34
C ASP A 234 2.08 68.00 -11.42
N GLN A 235 0.90 67.95 -10.80
CA GLN A 235 0.01 69.11 -10.68
C GLN A 235 0.68 70.24 -9.87
N VAL A 236 1.29 69.93 -8.73
CA VAL A 236 2.00 70.92 -7.90
C VAL A 236 3.17 71.52 -8.67
N ARG A 237 3.93 70.71 -9.41
CA ARG A 237 5.03 71.22 -10.27
C ARG A 237 4.53 72.17 -11.35
N ARG A 238 3.41 71.86 -12.02
CA ARG A 238 2.79 72.76 -13.01
C ARG A 238 2.34 74.06 -12.36
N GLN A 239 1.73 73.99 -11.18
CA GLN A 239 1.32 75.17 -10.42
C GLN A 239 2.51 76.03 -10.01
N ASP A 240 3.60 75.43 -9.51
CA ASP A 240 4.84 76.15 -9.18
C ASP A 240 5.44 76.83 -10.42
N HIS A 241 5.54 76.12 -11.55
CA HIS A 241 6.00 76.72 -12.81
C HIS A 241 5.12 77.87 -13.27
N GLN A 242 3.80 77.75 -13.14
CA GLN A 242 2.86 78.81 -13.48
C GLN A 242 3.04 80.03 -12.56
N VAL A 243 3.13 79.82 -11.25
CA VAL A 243 3.38 80.90 -10.28
C VAL A 243 4.72 81.59 -10.53
N GLN A 244 5.77 80.83 -10.85
CA GLN A 244 7.08 81.39 -11.21
C GLN A 244 7.03 82.20 -12.51
N ALA A 245 6.32 81.70 -13.53
CA ALA A 245 6.12 82.42 -14.79
C ALA A 245 5.34 83.72 -14.58
N ASP A 246 4.24 83.67 -13.81
CA ASP A 246 3.43 84.84 -13.46
C ASP A 246 4.23 85.86 -12.65
N LEU A 247 5.04 85.41 -11.68
CA LEU A 247 5.93 86.28 -10.90
C LEU A 247 6.98 86.95 -11.78
N ARG A 248 7.64 86.20 -12.66
CA ARG A 248 8.60 86.76 -13.63
C ARG A 248 7.93 87.78 -14.54
N ALA A 249 6.76 87.47 -15.09
CA ALA A 249 6.01 88.40 -15.92
C ALA A 249 5.68 89.69 -15.17
N ARG A 250 5.17 89.60 -13.93
CA ARG A 250 4.88 90.76 -13.07
C ARG A 250 6.12 91.61 -12.79
N LEU A 251 7.24 90.98 -12.41
CA LEU A 251 8.50 91.68 -12.15
C LEU A 251 9.05 92.37 -13.40
N THR A 252 8.94 91.72 -14.57
CA THR A 252 9.32 92.33 -15.84
C THR A 252 8.45 93.54 -16.15
N THR A 253 7.12 93.42 -16.05
CA THR A 253 6.20 94.54 -16.26
C THR A 253 6.46 95.70 -15.29
N GLU A 254 6.69 95.40 -14.01
CA GLU A 254 7.02 96.41 -13.00
C GLU A 254 8.36 97.10 -13.31
N HIS A 255 9.37 96.34 -13.75
CA HIS A 255 10.67 96.88 -14.15
C HIS A 255 10.55 97.78 -15.39
N GLU A 256 9.84 97.34 -16.42
CA GLU A 256 9.55 98.13 -17.62
C GLU A 256 8.76 99.40 -17.30
N GLN A 257 7.82 99.34 -16.34
CA GLN A 257 7.10 100.51 -15.87
C GLN A 257 8.03 101.49 -15.15
N ARG A 258 8.88 101.01 -14.22
CA ARG A 258 9.89 101.87 -13.56
C ARG A 258 10.87 102.51 -14.54
N LEU A 259 11.27 101.79 -15.59
CA LEU A 259 12.14 102.33 -16.65
C LEU A 259 11.41 103.42 -17.44
N ARG A 260 10.13 103.21 -17.79
CA ARG A 260 9.30 104.24 -18.44
C ARG A 260 9.13 105.47 -17.55
N ASP A 261 8.75 105.28 -16.29
CA ASP A 261 8.57 106.39 -15.33
C ASP A 261 9.88 107.20 -15.17
N ARG A 262 11.04 106.53 -15.11
CA ARG A 262 12.36 107.19 -15.06
C ARG A 262 12.68 107.93 -16.35
N ALA A 263 12.40 107.33 -17.52
CA ALA A 263 12.61 107.98 -18.81
C ALA A 263 11.75 109.25 -18.94
N GLU A 264 10.47 109.16 -18.56
CA GLU A 264 9.56 110.31 -18.52
C GLU A 264 10.05 111.40 -17.56
N GLU A 265 10.57 111.03 -16.38
CA GLU A 265 11.16 111.96 -15.44
C GLU A 265 12.42 112.64 -15.99
N PHE A 266 13.33 111.89 -16.61
CA PHE A 266 14.50 112.46 -17.29
C PHE A 266 14.10 113.39 -18.44
N ASP A 267 13.07 113.05 -19.21
CA ASP A 267 12.53 113.90 -20.27
C ASP A 267 11.90 115.19 -19.70
N ARG A 268 11.21 115.11 -18.56
CA ARG A 268 10.72 116.29 -17.83
C ARG A 268 11.87 117.16 -17.37
N GLN A 269 12.88 116.59 -16.70
CA GLN A 269 14.06 117.33 -16.22
C GLN A 269 14.84 117.97 -17.36
N THR A 270 15.02 117.25 -18.47
CA THR A 270 15.68 117.78 -19.67
C THR A 270 14.91 118.95 -20.26
N ARG A 271 13.57 118.85 -20.35
CA ARG A 271 12.73 119.97 -20.80
C ARG A 271 12.82 121.18 -19.88
N LEU A 272 12.81 120.97 -18.55
CA LEU A 272 12.96 122.05 -17.57
C LEU A 272 14.34 122.71 -17.65
N LEU A 273 15.41 121.94 -17.75
CA LEU A 273 16.78 122.46 -17.88
C LEU A 273 16.98 123.20 -19.21
N ARG A 274 16.43 122.69 -20.32
CA ARG A 274 16.43 123.40 -21.61
C ARG A 274 15.67 124.71 -21.53
N ALA A 275 14.45 124.71 -20.98
CA ALA A 275 13.67 125.94 -20.79
C ALA A 275 14.40 126.96 -19.91
N ALA A 276 15.05 126.52 -18.82
CA ALA A 276 15.85 127.38 -17.96
C ALA A 276 17.12 127.93 -18.67
N ALA A 277 17.77 127.11 -19.50
CA ALA A 277 18.92 127.53 -20.30
C ALA A 277 18.49 128.54 -21.39
N ASP A 278 17.38 128.30 -22.08
CA ASP A 278 16.80 129.20 -23.07
C ASP A 278 16.39 130.53 -22.42
N GLN A 279 15.80 130.49 -21.23
CA GLN A 279 15.50 131.69 -20.44
C GLN A 279 16.76 132.48 -20.10
N ARG A 280 17.80 131.82 -19.57
CA ARG A 280 19.09 132.49 -19.28
C ARG A 280 19.75 133.05 -20.52
N ALA A 281 19.67 132.35 -21.66
CA ALA A 281 20.17 132.84 -22.93
C ALA A 281 19.41 134.08 -23.40
N ALA A 282 18.09 134.11 -23.23
CA ALA A 282 17.27 135.28 -23.50
C ALA A 282 17.60 136.47 -22.58
N GLU A 283 17.76 136.22 -21.27
CA GLU A 283 18.18 137.22 -20.28
C GLU A 283 19.58 137.78 -20.60
N LEU A 284 20.56 136.93 -20.94
CA LEU A 284 21.90 137.36 -21.36
C LEU A 284 21.87 138.14 -22.68
N ALA A 285 21.06 137.71 -23.66
CA ALA A 285 20.89 138.43 -24.91
C ALA A 285 20.28 139.82 -24.67
N GLU A 286 19.30 139.93 -23.77
CA GLU A 286 18.70 141.20 -23.38
C GLU A 286 19.67 142.10 -22.62
N ALA A 287 20.41 141.54 -21.65
CA ALA A 287 21.46 142.26 -20.94
C ALA A 287 22.56 142.75 -21.88
N THR A 288 22.95 141.94 -22.88
CA THR A 288 23.94 142.30 -23.90
C THR A 288 23.40 143.42 -24.80
N ARG A 289 22.13 143.36 -25.23
CA ARG A 289 21.47 144.45 -25.98
C ARG A 289 21.42 145.73 -25.17
N SER A 290 21.02 145.67 -23.90
CA SER A 290 20.98 146.81 -22.99
C SER A 290 22.37 147.39 -22.75
N TYR A 291 23.39 146.55 -22.55
CA TYR A 291 24.78 146.97 -22.39
C TYR A 291 25.30 147.65 -23.65
N ALA A 292 25.11 147.04 -24.83
CA ALA A 292 25.47 147.65 -26.11
C ALA A 292 24.75 148.99 -26.33
N GLY A 293 23.48 149.10 -25.96
CA GLY A 293 22.74 150.36 -25.96
C GLY A 293 23.37 151.42 -25.05
N SER A 294 23.71 151.07 -23.81
CA SER A 294 24.38 151.99 -22.87
C SER A 294 25.78 152.40 -23.34
N LEU A 295 26.54 151.47 -23.93
CA LEU A 295 27.87 151.73 -24.48
C LEU A 295 27.79 152.68 -25.68
N GLY A 296 26.79 152.50 -26.54
CA GLY A 296 26.47 153.42 -27.63
C GLY A 296 26.17 154.84 -27.12
N GLN A 297 25.40 154.96 -26.05
CA GLN A 297 25.11 156.25 -25.40
C GLN A 297 26.37 156.89 -24.80
N PHE A 298 27.22 156.12 -24.12
CA PHE A 298 28.50 156.63 -23.61
C PHE A 298 29.45 157.08 -24.74
N HIS A 299 29.50 156.36 -25.86
CA HIS A 299 30.30 156.78 -27.01
C HIS A 299 29.79 158.09 -27.61
N GLN A 300 28.47 158.28 -27.69
CA GLN A 300 27.88 159.56 -28.10
C GLN A 300 28.24 160.71 -27.13
N GLN A 301 28.17 160.46 -25.82
CA GLN A 301 28.58 161.44 -24.80
C GLN A 301 30.07 161.77 -24.89
N LEU A 302 30.94 160.77 -25.08
CA LEU A 302 32.38 160.96 -25.23
C LEU A 302 32.73 161.73 -26.50
N SER A 303 32.05 161.46 -27.62
CA SER A 303 32.26 162.24 -28.85
C SER A 303 31.81 163.68 -28.68
N ALA A 304 30.66 163.92 -28.03
CA ALA A 304 30.19 165.27 -27.72
C ALA A 304 31.22 166.02 -26.84
N ALA A 305 31.69 165.40 -25.76
CA ALA A 305 32.70 165.99 -24.88
C ALA A 305 34.04 166.24 -25.59
N ARG A 306 34.44 165.40 -26.56
CA ARG A 306 35.64 165.62 -27.38
C ARG A 306 35.49 166.80 -28.34
N VAL A 307 34.31 166.97 -28.94
CA VAL A 307 33.99 168.14 -29.77
C VAL A 307 34.04 169.41 -28.92
N GLU A 308 33.46 169.36 -27.72
CA GLU A 308 33.45 170.46 -26.75
C GLU A 308 34.86 170.83 -26.28
N LEU A 309 35.69 169.82 -25.93
CA LEU A 309 37.09 170.02 -25.57
C LEU A 309 37.90 170.57 -26.77
N GLY A 310 37.63 170.09 -27.98
CA GLY A 310 38.24 170.60 -29.21
C GLY A 310 37.94 172.08 -29.42
N ALA A 311 36.69 172.51 -29.20
CA ALA A 311 36.27 173.90 -29.26
C ALA A 311 36.94 174.76 -28.18
N GLN A 312 37.05 174.26 -26.95
CA GLN A 312 37.75 174.99 -25.87
C GLN A 312 39.26 175.10 -26.11
N THR A 313 39.88 174.07 -26.70
CA THR A 313 41.32 174.09 -27.00
C THR A 313 41.64 175.09 -28.10
N THR A 314 40.80 175.18 -29.13
CA THR A 314 40.94 176.19 -30.20
C THR A 314 40.71 177.61 -29.69
N ALA A 315 39.75 177.81 -28.78
CA ALA A 315 39.59 179.10 -28.09
C ALA A 315 40.84 179.45 -27.25
N GLY A 316 41.41 178.47 -26.55
CA GLY A 316 42.61 178.63 -25.74
C GLY A 316 43.87 178.98 -26.54
N THR A 317 44.08 178.36 -27.70
CA THR A 317 45.22 178.67 -28.58
C THR A 317 45.08 180.04 -29.24
N ALA A 318 43.86 180.45 -29.61
CA ALA A 318 43.60 181.79 -30.14
C ALA A 318 43.91 182.90 -29.12
N LEU A 319 43.52 182.70 -27.86
CA LEU A 319 43.85 183.61 -26.74
C LEU A 319 45.34 183.67 -26.44
N ARG A 320 46.04 182.52 -26.50
CA ARG A 320 47.49 182.46 -26.27
C ARG A 320 48.27 183.22 -27.35
N ALA A 321 47.89 183.04 -28.62
CA ALA A 321 48.51 183.76 -29.73
C ALA A 321 48.32 185.28 -29.64
N GLN A 322 47.17 185.75 -29.13
CA GLN A 322 46.94 187.18 -28.87
C GLN A 322 47.85 187.74 -27.78
N LEU A 323 48.07 186.98 -26.70
CA LEU A 323 48.97 187.36 -25.60
C LEU A 323 50.43 187.47 -26.06
N ASP A 324 50.92 186.48 -26.83
CA ASP A 324 52.28 186.49 -27.33
C ASP A 324 52.52 187.65 -28.31
N ALA A 325 51.51 187.97 -29.14
CA ALA A 325 51.56 189.13 -30.05
C ALA A 325 51.65 190.47 -29.29
N LEU A 326 50.90 190.62 -28.19
CA LEU A 326 50.95 191.81 -27.33
C LEU A 326 52.29 191.94 -26.60
N GLN A 327 52.83 190.85 -26.07
CA GLN A 327 54.15 190.85 -25.41
C GLN A 327 55.30 191.19 -26.37
N ALA A 328 55.30 190.61 -27.57
CA ALA A 328 56.30 190.92 -28.58
C ALA A 328 56.27 192.39 -29.01
N GLY A 329 55.08 193.01 -28.99
CA GLY A 329 54.89 194.42 -29.26
C GLY A 329 55.44 195.32 -28.16
N ILE A 330 55.08 195.07 -26.90
CA ILE A 330 55.54 195.84 -25.73
C ILE A 330 57.07 195.81 -25.60
N THR A 331 57.68 194.66 -25.87
CA THR A 331 59.14 194.49 -25.79
C THR A 331 59.86 195.32 -26.86
N ARG A 332 59.23 195.51 -28.02
CA ARG A 332 59.77 196.32 -29.13
C ARG A 332 59.72 197.81 -28.82
N ALA A 333 58.64 198.28 -28.20
CA ALA A 333 58.46 199.70 -27.85
C ALA A 333 59.43 200.20 -26.75
N LEU A 334 59.94 199.30 -25.90
CA LEU A 334 60.83 199.65 -24.79
C LEU A 334 62.32 199.77 -25.17
N ALA A 335 62.71 199.49 -26.42
CA ALA A 335 64.12 199.45 -26.86
C ALA A 335 64.64 200.75 -27.53
N HIS A 336 63.84 201.82 -27.61
CA HIS A 336 64.20 203.05 -28.34
C HIS A 336 64.32 204.29 -27.41
N PRO A 337 65.50 204.97 -27.36
CA PRO A 337 65.79 206.03 -26.38
C PRO A 337 65.49 207.48 -26.86
N THR A 338 64.56 207.68 -27.78
CA THR A 338 64.14 209.02 -28.27
C THR A 338 62.62 209.19 -28.15
N ASP A 339 62.18 210.25 -27.44
CA ASP A 339 60.78 210.50 -27.01
C ASP A 339 59.76 210.65 -28.16
N GLU A 340 60.23 210.88 -29.39
CA GLU A 340 59.39 210.94 -30.60
C GLU A 340 59.06 209.54 -31.17
N GLN A 341 59.93 208.56 -30.99
CA GLN A 341 59.76 207.19 -31.52
C GLN A 341 58.88 206.31 -30.63
N LEU A 342 58.93 206.54 -29.32
CA LEU A 342 58.10 205.81 -28.35
C LEU A 342 56.59 206.11 -28.52
N ARG A 343 56.25 207.33 -28.98
CA ARG A 343 54.86 207.71 -29.30
C ARG A 343 54.32 207.04 -30.57
N HIS A 344 55.18 206.77 -31.56
CA HIS A 344 54.75 206.09 -32.78
C HIS A 344 54.54 204.58 -32.56
N ASP A 345 55.43 203.96 -31.78
CA ASP A 345 55.33 202.52 -31.46
C ASP A 345 54.18 202.20 -30.48
N MET A 346 53.87 203.10 -29.52
CA MET A 346 52.68 202.95 -28.68
C MET A 346 51.36 203.14 -29.45
N ALA A 347 51.32 203.97 -30.50
CA ALA A 347 50.14 204.14 -31.33
C ALA A 347 49.86 202.89 -32.20
N ALA A 348 50.89 202.20 -32.68
CA ALA A 348 50.76 200.96 -33.45
C ALA A 348 50.29 199.77 -32.59
N LEU A 349 50.66 199.72 -31.31
CA LEU A 349 50.25 198.67 -30.36
C LEU A 349 48.77 198.75 -29.93
N LEU A 350 48.18 199.95 -29.98
CA LEU A 350 46.77 200.15 -29.62
C LEU A 350 45.81 199.86 -30.78
N GLN A 351 46.29 199.74 -32.02
CA GLN A 351 45.45 199.38 -33.18
C GLN A 351 45.40 197.87 -33.48
N THR A 352 46.32 197.07 -32.92
CA THR A 352 46.39 195.60 -33.13
C THR A 352 45.67 194.77 -32.06
N SER A 353 45.08 195.40 -31.04
CA SER A 353 44.43 194.74 -29.90
C SER A 353 42.90 194.71 -29.94
N SER A 354 42.29 194.88 -31.12
CA SER A 354 40.83 194.75 -31.29
C SER A 354 40.46 193.47 -32.07
N PRO A 355 40.43 192.29 -31.41
CA PRO A 355 39.86 191.09 -32.02
C PRO A 355 38.33 191.20 -32.13
N LYS A 356 37.88 191.11 -33.38
CA LYS A 356 36.50 191.08 -33.86
C LYS A 356 35.84 189.76 -33.43
N PRO A 357 34.68 189.76 -32.73
CA PRO A 357 34.02 188.52 -32.30
C PRO A 357 33.48 187.72 -33.48
N GLU A 358 33.84 186.43 -33.51
CA GLU A 358 33.38 185.38 -34.41
C GLU A 358 31.88 185.11 -34.25
N ALA A 359 31.20 184.94 -35.38
CA ALA A 359 29.83 184.51 -35.46
C ALA A 359 29.74 182.98 -35.27
N THR A 360 29.02 182.58 -34.24
CA THR A 360 28.51 181.25 -33.94
C THR A 360 27.63 180.70 -35.06
N ARG A 361 27.76 179.40 -35.38
CA ARG A 361 26.76 178.58 -36.08
C ARG A 361 26.95 177.13 -35.64
N GLU A 362 26.18 176.66 -34.66
CA GLU A 362 24.92 175.89 -34.80
C GLU A 362 25.08 174.62 -35.65
N GLU A 363 25.25 173.52 -34.90
CA GLU A 363 25.12 172.11 -35.29
C GLU A 363 23.65 171.72 -35.51
N ASN A 364 23.48 170.66 -36.30
CA ASN A 364 22.28 169.82 -36.36
C ASN A 364 22.70 168.41 -35.91
#